data_AF-A0A822FDJ2-F1
#
_entry.id   AF-A0A822FDJ2-F1
#
_cell.length_a   1.000
_cell.length_b   1.000
_cell.length_c   1.000
_cell.angle_alpha   90.00
_cell.angle_beta   90.00
_cell.angle_gamma   90.00
#
_symmetry.space_group_name_H-M   'P 1'
#
loop_
_entity.id
_entity.type
_entity.pdbx_description
1 polymer ?
#
loop_
_entity_poly.entity_id
_entity_poly.type
_entity_poly.pdbx_seq_one_letter_code
_entity_poly.pdbx_strand_id
1 'polypeptide(L)' 'MTEPLSLCLESNHLECACLLLQCGADVNQQYFLGYEINLLSFENHNSLELILKYGANPDALSRSGITPLIKACREGNLGA' A
#
# COMPACT_ATOMS: atom_id res chain seq x y z
N MET A 1 -11.31 -8.10 -7.28
CA MET A 1 -11.16 -7.17 -8.40
C MET A 1 -9.89 -6.41 -8.07
N THR A 2 -8.78 -6.75 -8.70
CA THR A 2 -7.46 -6.16 -8.43
C THR A 2 -7.33 -4.93 -9.30
N GLU A 3 -7.22 -3.75 -8.69
CA GLU A 3 -7.02 -2.50 -9.41
C GLU A 3 -5.54 -2.37 -9.84
N PRO A 4 -5.23 -1.56 -10.87
CA PRO A 4 -3.89 -1.45 -11.43
C PRO A 4 -2.84 -1.02 -10.40
N LEU A 5 -3.22 -0.15 -9.45
CA LEU A 5 -2.33 0.37 -8.43
C LEU A 5 -1.90 -0.73 -7.45
N SER A 6 -2.86 -1.49 -6.88
CA SER A 6 -2.57 -2.61 -5.97
C SER A 6 -1.64 -3.63 -6.61
N LEU A 7 -1.90 -3.99 -7.88
CA LEU A 7 -1.09 -4.97 -8.60
C LEU A 7 0.35 -4.49 -8.81
N CYS A 8 0.52 -3.20 -9.13
CA CYS A 8 1.85 -2.61 -9.26
C CYS A 8 2.61 -2.61 -7.94
N LEU A 9 1.92 -2.32 -6.83
CA LEU A 9 2.54 -2.27 -5.51
C LEU A 9 2.87 -3.68 -4.98
N GLU A 10 2.01 -4.68 -5.20
CA GLU A 10 2.29 -6.10 -4.89
C GLU A 10 3.46 -6.66 -5.71
N SER A 11 3.58 -6.24 -6.98
CA SER A 11 4.66 -6.68 -7.88
C SER A 11 5.94 -5.83 -7.78
N ASN A 12 5.99 -4.87 -6.86
CA ASN A 12 7.09 -3.90 -6.71
C ASN A 12 7.41 -3.08 -8.00
N HIS A 13 6.42 -2.87 -8.86
CA HIS A 13 6.51 -2.05 -10.07
C HIS A 13 6.28 -0.57 -9.75
N LEU A 14 7.25 0.04 -9.07
CA LEU A 14 7.13 1.40 -8.55
C LEU A 14 6.94 2.47 -9.64
N GLU A 15 7.55 2.32 -10.83
CA GLU A 15 7.33 3.27 -11.93
C GLU A 15 5.89 3.28 -12.43
N CYS A 16 5.26 2.10 -12.54
CA CYS A 16 3.86 2.01 -12.92
C CYS A 16 2.94 2.59 -11.84
N ALA A 17 3.24 2.31 -10.56
CA ALA A 17 2.52 2.90 -9.44
C ALA A 17 2.65 4.44 -9.41
N CYS A 18 3.85 4.97 -9.66
CA CYS A 18 4.10 6.41 -9.81
C CYS A 18 3.21 7.03 -10.90
N LEU A 19 3.17 6.42 -12.09
CA LEU A 19 2.37 6.93 -13.21
C LEU A 19 0.88 6.93 -12.89
N LEU A 20 0.38 5.87 -12.26
CA LEU A 20 -1.02 5.78 -11.85
C LEU A 20 -1.37 6.88 -10.83
N LEU A 21 -0.53 7.07 -9.82
CA LEU A 21 -0.71 8.12 -8.80
C LEU A 21 -0.63 9.52 -9.42
N GLN A 22 0.26 9.76 -10.39
CA GLN A 22 0.35 11.02 -11.14
C GLN A 22 -0.88 11.29 -12.01
N CYS A 23 -1.49 10.24 -12.55
CA CYS A 23 -2.75 10.33 -13.29
C CYS A 23 -3.98 10.54 -12.40
N GLY A 24 -3.80 10.63 -11.07
CA GLY A 24 -4.88 10.87 -10.11
C GLY A 24 -5.53 9.60 -9.57
N ALA A 25 -4.84 8.45 -9.60
CA ALA A 25 -5.29 7.28 -8.86
C ALA A 25 -5.39 7.60 -7.36
N ASP A 26 -6.49 7.21 -6.73
CA ASP A 26 -6.71 7.44 -5.31
C ASP A 26 -5.89 6.44 -4.49
N VAL A 27 -4.90 6.95 -3.76
CA VAL A 27 -4.05 6.14 -2.89
C VAL A 27 -4.77 5.66 -1.62
N ASN A 28 -5.90 6.29 -1.27
CA ASN A 28 -6.73 5.95 -0.11
C ASN A 28 -8.00 5.21 -0.51
N GLN A 29 -8.07 4.68 -1.73
CA GLN A 29 -9.20 3.90 -2.20
C GLN A 29 -9.50 2.76 -1.21
N GLN A 30 -10.75 2.67 -0.76
CA GLN A 30 -11.19 1.63 0.17
C GLN A 30 -11.90 0.50 -0.57
N TYR A 31 -11.42 -0.72 -0.39
CA TYR A 31 -12.03 -1.93 -0.93
C TYR A 31 -12.73 -2.76 0.14
N PHE A 32 -13.34 -3.86 -0.32
CA PHE A 32 -13.98 -4.87 0.53
C PHE A 32 -13.07 -5.44 1.64
N LEU A 33 -11.75 -5.42 1.44
CA LEU A 33 -10.74 -5.88 2.40
C LEU A 33 -10.16 -4.77 3.28
N GLY A 34 -10.48 -3.50 3.00
CA GLY A 34 -9.91 -2.32 3.64
C GLY A 34 -9.23 -1.38 2.63
N TYR A 35 -8.50 -0.39 3.14
CA TYR A 35 -7.77 0.58 2.32
C TYR A 35 -6.67 -0.07 1.46
N GLU A 36 -6.42 0.49 0.27
CA GLU A 36 -5.34 0.11 -0.68
C GLU A 36 -3.99 -0.09 0.03
N ILE A 37 -3.62 0.84 0.92
CA ILE A 37 -2.38 0.80 1.70
C ILE A 37 -2.25 -0.45 2.59
N ASN A 38 -3.35 -1.10 2.98
CA ASN A 38 -3.32 -2.32 3.79
C ASN A 38 -3.12 -3.60 2.97
N LEU A 39 -3.28 -3.55 1.65
CA LEU A 39 -3.11 -4.72 0.78
C LEU A 39 -1.64 -4.98 0.45
N LEU A 40 -0.78 -3.99 0.67
CA LEU A 40 0.61 -4.04 0.22
C LEU A 40 1.45 -5.00 1.05
N SER A 41 2.35 -5.72 0.37
CA SER A 41 3.43 -6.44 1.03
C SER A 41 4.55 -5.44 1.35
N PHE A 42 4.94 -5.38 2.62
CA PHE A 42 5.98 -4.48 3.11
C PHE A 42 7.36 -5.13 3.18
N GLU A 43 7.60 -6.19 2.40
CA GLU A 43 8.96 -6.73 2.22
C GLU A 43 9.94 -5.64 1.75
N ASN A 44 9.47 -4.67 0.98
CA ASN A 44 10.25 -3.52 0.53
C ASN A 44 9.62 -2.21 1.00
N HIS A 45 10.40 -1.39 1.69
CA HIS A 45 9.98 -0.09 2.23
C HIS A 45 9.63 0.96 1.15
N ASN A 46 10.10 0.75 -0.09
CA ASN A 46 9.98 1.71 -1.18
C ASN A 46 8.51 1.93 -1.63
N SER A 47 7.68 0.88 -1.61
CA SER A 47 6.26 0.98 -1.96
C SER A 47 5.48 1.79 -0.92
N LEU A 48 5.80 1.58 0.37
CA LEU A 48 5.25 2.34 1.49
C LEU A 48 5.68 3.82 1.43
N GLU A 49 6.95 4.09 1.12
CA GLU A 49 7.43 5.48 0.97
C GLU A 49 6.70 6.19 -0.17
N LEU A 50 6.52 5.51 -1.31
CA LEU A 50 5.85 6.06 -2.48
C LEU A 50 4.42 6.49 -2.17
N ILE A 51 3.59 5.58 -1.66
CA ILE A 51 2.18 5.89 -1.38
C ILE A 51 2.01 6.94 -0.27
N LEU A 52 2.87 6.94 0.75
CA LEU A 52 2.85 7.98 1.80
C LEU A 52 3.16 9.35 1.21
N LYS A 53 4.10 9.43 0.26
CA LYS A 53 4.41 10.67 -0.47
C LYS A 53 3.21 11.19 -1.28
N TYR A 54 2.34 10.31 -1.76
CA TYR A 54 1.11 10.67 -2.46
C TYR A 54 -0.10 10.86 -1.52
N GLY A 55 0.10 10.86 -0.19
CA GLY A 55 -0.93 11.20 0.79
C GLY A 55 -1.74 10.00 1.30
N ALA A 56 -1.19 8.79 1.23
CA ALA A 56 -1.81 7.63 1.86
C ALA A 56 -1.93 7.83 3.37
N ASN A 57 -3.09 7.47 3.94
CA ASN A 57 -3.35 7.57 5.37
C ASN A 57 -2.64 6.43 6.12
N PRO A 58 -1.60 6.73 6.94
CA PRO A 58 -0.87 5.70 7.68
C PRO A 58 -1.70 5.05 8.79
N ASP A 59 -2.77 5.70 9.23
CA ASP A 59 -3.69 5.23 10.28
C ASP A 59 -4.93 4.53 9.70
N ALA A 60 -4.95 4.31 8.39
CA ALA A 60 -6.02 3.61 7.70
C ALA A 60 -6.19 2.18 8.23
N LEU A 61 -7.33 1.86 8.84
CA LEU A 61 -7.56 0.54 9.41
C LEU A 61 -7.97 -0.47 8.33
N SER A 62 -7.31 -1.62 8.32
CA SER A 62 -7.77 -2.79 7.59
C SER A 62 -9.06 -3.34 8.23
N ARG A 63 -9.71 -4.30 7.56
CA ARG A 63 -10.88 -5.00 8.13
C ARG A 63 -10.59 -5.73 9.45
N SER A 64 -9.32 -6.07 9.71
CA SER A 64 -8.88 -6.68 10.96
C SER A 64 -8.43 -5.66 12.02
N GLY A 65 -8.62 -4.35 11.77
CA GLY A 65 -8.23 -3.29 12.70
C GLY A 65 -6.71 -3.06 12.76
N ILE A 66 -5.99 -3.46 11.71
CA ILE A 66 -4.54 -3.33 11.61
C ILE A 66 -4.22 -2.09 10.77
N THR A 67 -3.25 -1.28 11.21
CA THR A 67 -2.74 -0.19 10.38
C THR A 67 -1.62 -0.69 9.47
N PRO A 68 -1.36 0.00 8.34
CA PRO A 68 -0.25 -0.27 7.44
C PRO A 68 1.08 -0.37 8.16
N LEU A 69 1.34 0.54 9.10
CA LEU A 69 2.56 0.54 9.90
C LEU A 69 2.67 -0.71 10.78
N ILE A 70 1.57 -1.13 11.43
CA ILE A 70 1.57 -2.37 12.21
C ILE A 70 1.83 -3.58 11.30
N LYS A 71 1.24 -3.61 10.10
CA LYS A 71 1.49 -4.67 9.11
C LYS A 71 2.95 -4.66 8.65
N ALA A 72 3.52 -3.50 8.35
CA ALA A 72 4.92 -3.34 7.99
C ALA A 72 5.87 -3.81 9.11
N CYS A 73 5.59 -3.48 10.38
CA CYS A 73 6.36 -3.97 11.51
C CYS A 73 6.26 -5.50 11.69
N ARG A 74 5.15 -6.12 11.29
CA ARG A 74 4.98 -7.58 11.34
C ARG A 74 5.73 -8.27 10.21
N GLU A 75 5.69 -7.72 9.00
CA GLU A 75 6.32 -8.29 7.81
C GLU A 75 7.83 -8.03 7.77
N GLY A 76 8.28 -6.83 8.14
CA GLY A 76 9.70 -6.49 8.23
C GLY A 76 10.46 -7.24 9.33
N ASN A 77 9.78 -7.75 10.36
CA ASN A 77 10.38 -8.64 11.36
C ASN A 77 10.51 -10.10 10.90
N LEU A 78 9.88 -10.49 9.78
CA LEU A 78 10.02 -11.84 9.21
C LEU A 78 11.23 -11.96 8.27
N GLY A 79 11.95 -10.86 8.03
CA GLY A 79 13.19 -10.81 7.25
C GLY A 79 14.48 -10.90 8.09
N ALA A 80 14.40 -11.39 9.33
CA ALA A 80 15.56 -11.67 10.20
C ALA A 80 15.91 -13.16 10.21
#